data_AF-A0A1M6WNX0-F1
#
_entry.id   AF-A0A1M6WNX0-F1
#
_cell.length_a   1.000
_cell.length_b   1.000
_cell.length_c   1.000
_cell.angle_alpha   90.00
_cell.angle_beta   90.00
_cell.angle_gamma   90.00
#
_symmetry.space_group_name_H-M   'P 1'
#
loop_
_entity.id
_entity.type
_entity.pdbx_description
1 polymer ?
#
loop_
_entity_poly.entity_id
_entity_poly.type
_entity_poly.pdbx_seq_one_letter_code
_entity_poly.pdbx_strand_id
1 'polypeptide(L)'
;MGRKVFIRDVYKEMIHKRDGVFQLWRQHNHPIELSTNEMIDQRLDYIHYNPVEAWFVYKPEDWVWSSARQYAGKISELAISYV
;
A
#
# COMPACT_ATOMS: atom_id res chain seq x y z
N MET A 1 -3.73 25.83 -6.84
CA MET A 1 -4.44 24.55 -6.92
C MET A 1 -4.19 23.79 -5.62
N GLY A 2 -5.09 23.89 -4.63
CA GLY A 2 -4.80 23.57 -3.22
C GLY A 2 -5.08 22.11 -2.82
N ARG A 3 -4.13 21.49 -2.10
CA ARG A 3 -4.19 20.16 -1.48
C ARG A 3 -5.19 20.08 -0.30
N LYS A 4 -6.44 20.49 -0.48
CA LYS A 4 -7.53 20.33 0.52
C LYS A 4 -8.57 19.27 0.14
N VAL A 5 -8.33 18.53 -0.95
CA VAL A 5 -9.28 17.60 -1.60
C VAL A 5 -9.11 16.16 -1.10
N PHE A 6 -7.98 15.78 -0.49
CA PHE A 6 -7.64 14.35 -0.36
C PHE A 6 -8.51 13.57 0.66
N ILE A 7 -8.56 13.98 1.93
CA ILE A 7 -9.23 13.16 2.96
C ILE A 7 -10.76 13.24 2.87
N ARG A 8 -11.33 14.42 2.60
CA ARG A 8 -12.79 14.60 2.63
C ARG A 8 -13.47 13.89 1.45
N ASP A 9 -12.82 13.87 0.29
CA ASP A 9 -13.41 13.27 -0.91
C ASP A 9 -13.18 11.75 -0.95
N VAL A 10 -12.03 11.26 -0.44
CA VAL A 10 -11.83 9.82 -0.15
C VAL A 10 -12.86 9.30 0.87
N TYR A 11 -13.14 10.07 1.94
CA TYR A 11 -14.12 9.68 2.95
C TYR A 11 -15.54 9.54 2.37
N LYS A 12 -15.92 10.40 1.41
CA LYS A 12 -17.23 10.32 0.76
C LYS A 12 -17.36 9.12 -0.18
N GLU A 13 -16.30 8.74 -0.87
CA GLU A 13 -16.31 7.56 -1.75
C GLU A 13 -16.22 6.23 -0.98
N MET A 14 -15.56 6.22 0.19
CA MET A 14 -15.42 5.03 1.03
C MET A 14 -16.67 4.68 1.85
N ILE A 15 -17.64 5.59 1.97
CA ILE A 15 -18.94 5.28 2.58
C ILE A 15 -19.79 4.50 1.57
N HIS A 16 -19.44 3.23 1.36
CA HIS A 16 -20.35 2.26 0.78
C HIS A 16 -21.40 1.89 1.84
N LYS A 17 -22.53 2.61 1.85
CA LYS A 17 -23.70 2.22 2.66
C LYS A 17 -24.35 0.99 2.03
N ARG A 18 -24.22 -0.15 2.68
CA ARG A 18 -25.11 -1.31 2.48
C ARG A 18 -25.82 -1.55 3.81
N ASP A 19 -27.15 -1.55 3.77
CA ASP A 19 -28.03 -1.79 4.93
C ASP A 19 -27.81 -0.85 6.13
N GLY A 20 -27.32 0.37 5.89
CA GLY A 20 -27.15 1.40 6.92
C GLY A 20 -25.88 1.29 7.78
N VAL A 21 -25.00 0.33 7.52
CA VAL A 21 -23.73 0.13 8.25
C VAL A 21 -22.56 0.68 7.44
N PHE A 22 -21.66 1.43 8.10
CA PHE A 22 -20.41 1.90 7.50
C PHE A 22 -19.42 0.74 7.35
N GLN A 23 -18.90 0.53 6.15
CA GLN A 23 -17.87 -0.49 5.87
C GLN A 23 -16.53 0.18 5.62
N LEU A 24 -15.49 -0.26 6.34
CA LEU A 24 -14.12 0.18 6.10
C LEU A 24 -13.48 -0.55 4.92
N TRP A 25 -13.79 -1.85 4.78
CA TRP A 25 -13.20 -2.72 3.77
C TRP A 25 -14.05 -2.80 2.50
N ARG A 26 -13.40 -2.87 1.34
CA ARG A 26 -14.08 -3.22 0.08
C ARG A 26 -14.34 -4.72 0.05
N GLN A 27 -15.49 -5.11 -0.50
CA GLN A 27 -15.95 -6.52 -0.54
C GLN A 27 -15.15 -7.41 -1.51
N HIS A 28 -14.51 -6.81 -2.52
CA HIS A 28 -13.83 -7.53 -3.59
C HIS A 28 -12.32 -7.48 -3.33
N ASN A 29 -11.69 -8.65 -3.23
CA ASN A 29 -10.23 -8.79 -3.32
C ASN A 29 -9.86 -9.36 -4.70
N HIS A 30 -8.60 -9.19 -5.10
CA HIS A 30 -8.08 -9.71 -6.37
C HIS A 30 -6.83 -10.54 -6.08
N PRO A 31 -6.97 -11.76 -5.53
CA PRO A 31 -5.84 -12.63 -5.26
C PRO A 31 -5.21 -13.07 -6.59
N ILE A 32 -3.89 -13.00 -6.66
CA ILE A 32 -3.10 -13.49 -7.79
C ILE A 32 -2.05 -14.44 -7.21
N GLU A 33 -2.05 -15.68 -7.69
CA GLU A 33 -1.00 -16.64 -7.35
C GLU A 33 0.33 -16.20 -7.97
N LEU A 34 1.40 -16.19 -7.19
CA LEU A 34 2.74 -15.83 -7.64
C LEU A 34 3.56 -17.11 -7.86
N SER A 35 3.47 -17.67 -9.06
CA SER A 35 4.05 -18.97 -9.39
C SER A 35 5.47 -18.90 -9.96
N THR A 36 5.97 -17.70 -10.27
CA THR A 36 7.32 -17.49 -10.79
C THR A 36 8.05 -16.37 -10.04
N ASN A 37 9.38 -16.45 -10.01
CA ASN A 37 10.20 -15.38 -9.42
C ASN A 37 9.96 -14.04 -10.11
N GLU A 38 9.79 -14.02 -11.43
CA GLU A 38 9.47 -12.80 -12.18
C GLU A 38 8.16 -12.15 -11.70
N MET A 39 7.12 -12.96 -11.41
CA MET A 39 5.88 -12.44 -10.85
C MET A 39 6.08 -11.88 -9.45
N ILE A 40 6.86 -12.57 -8.61
CA ILE A 40 7.19 -12.12 -7.26
C ILE A 40 7.92 -10.78 -7.31
N ASP A 41 8.99 -10.69 -8.09
CA ASP A 41 9.82 -9.49 -8.21
C ASP A 41 8.99 -8.31 -8.74
N GLN A 42 8.17 -8.54 -9.78
CA GLN A 42 7.30 -7.49 -10.31
C GLN A 42 6.30 -6.96 -9.27
N ARG A 43 5.70 -7.84 -8.44
CA ARG A 43 4.75 -7.41 -7.40
C ARG A 43 5.47 -6.75 -6.23
N LEU A 44 6.66 -7.23 -5.90
CA LEU A 44 7.50 -6.64 -4.87
C LEU A 44 7.86 -5.20 -5.23
N ASP A 45 8.32 -4.97 -6.46
CA ASP A 45 8.60 -3.64 -7.00
C ASP A 45 7.34 -2.76 -6.95
N TYR A 46 6.21 -3.27 -7.43
CA TYR A 46 4.95 -2.52 -7.38
C TYR A 46 4.58 -2.10 -5.96
N ILE A 47 4.67 -3.01 -4.97
CA ILE A 47 4.35 -2.71 -3.57
C ILE A 47 5.32 -1.69 -2.98
N HIS A 48 6.62 -1.80 -3.27
CA HIS A 48 7.65 -0.90 -2.76
C HIS A 48 7.56 0.50 -3.37
N TYR A 49 7.23 0.61 -4.66
CA TYR A 49 7.11 1.91 -5.35
C TYR A 49 5.75 2.58 -5.22
N ASN A 50 4.69 1.87 -4.80
CA ASN A 50 3.36 2.46 -4.64
C ASN A 50 3.32 3.76 -3.79
N PRO A 51 4.06 3.87 -2.66
CA PRO A 51 4.15 5.13 -1.91
C PRO A 51 4.83 6.29 -2.68
N VAL A 52 5.73 5.98 -3.62
CA VAL A 52 6.39 6.96 -4.48
C VAL A 52 5.45 7.42 -5.59
N GLU A 53 4.79 6.48 -6.27
CA GLU A 53 3.79 6.78 -7.31
C GLU A 53 2.59 7.57 -6.77
N ALA A 54 2.21 7.31 -5.52
CA ALA A 54 1.19 8.08 -4.79
C ALA A 54 1.71 9.44 -4.26
N TRP A 55 2.97 9.79 -4.50
CA TRP A 55 3.64 11.02 -4.06
C TRP A 55 3.67 11.22 -2.54
N PHE A 56 3.67 10.13 -1.76
CA PHE A 56 3.82 10.22 -0.30
C PHE A 56 5.28 10.36 0.14
N VAL A 57 6.20 9.73 -0.59
CA VAL A 57 7.64 9.75 -0.34
C VAL A 57 8.42 9.88 -1.64
N TYR A 58 9.66 10.34 -1.56
CA TYR A 58 10.54 10.44 -2.73
C TYR A 58 11.26 9.13 -3.07
N LYS A 59 11.41 8.23 -2.09
CA LYS A 59 12.06 6.94 -2.25
C LYS A 59 11.27 5.83 -1.55
N PRO A 60 11.24 4.59 -2.08
CA PRO A 60 10.52 3.46 -1.48
C PRO A 60 10.85 3.24 0.00
N GLU A 61 12.14 3.28 0.35
CA GLU A 61 12.64 2.96 1.69
C GLU A 61 12.42 4.07 2.73
N ASP A 62 11.91 5.23 2.31
CA ASP A 62 11.49 6.29 3.22
C ASP A 62 10.07 6.05 3.75
N TRP A 63 9.32 5.09 3.19
CA TRP A 63 8.03 4.67 3.73
C TRP A 63 8.21 3.72 4.91
N VAL A 64 7.99 4.24 6.13
CA VAL A 64 8.20 3.52 7.40
C VAL A 64 7.33 2.26 7.53
N TRP A 65 6.17 2.24 6.89
CA TRP A 65 5.22 1.12 6.93
C TRP A 65 5.39 0.12 5.78
N SER A 66 6.58 0.04 5.18
CA SER A 66 6.92 -0.93 4.12
C SER A 66 8.20 -1.68 4.43
N SER A 67 8.26 -2.93 3.99
CA SER A 67 9.45 -3.77 4.03
C SER A 67 10.58 -3.27 3.12
N ALA A 68 10.30 -2.37 2.17
CA ALA A 68 11.29 -1.74 1.28
C ALA A 68 12.52 -1.23 2.05
N ARG A 69 12.27 -0.71 3.25
CA ARG A 69 13.30 -0.17 4.13
C ARG A 69 14.32 -1.21 4.60
N GLN A 70 13.86 -2.42 4.93
CA GLN A 70 14.76 -3.52 5.28
C GLN A 70 15.47 -4.11 4.07
N TYR A 71 14.80 -4.21 2.91
CA TYR A 71 15.44 -4.61 1.66
C TYR A 71 16.59 -3.66 1.28
N ALA A 72 16.45 -2.37 1.60
CA ALA A 72 17.51 -1.38 1.45
C ALA A 72 18.60 -1.43 2.56
N GLY A 73 18.57 -2.42 3.46
CA GLY A 73 19.53 -2.57 4.56
C GLY A 73 19.41 -1.51 5.66
N LYS A 74 18.29 -0.77 5.72
CA LYS A 74 18.05 0.25 6.75
C LYS A 74 17.33 -0.34 7.96
N ILE A 75 17.53 0.28 9.12
CA ILE A 75 16.80 -0.07 10.35
C ILE A 75 15.32 0.22 10.15
N SER A 76 14.47 -0.77 10.45
CA SER A 76 13.02 -0.72 10.35
C SER A 76 12.40 -1.24 11.65
N GLU A 77 11.29 -0.63 12.06
CA GLU A 77 10.48 -1.09 13.21
C GLU A 77 9.73 -2.39 12.89
N LEU A 78 9.46 -2.62 11.61
CA LEU A 78 8.95 -3.90 11.12
C LEU A 78 10.15 -4.80 10.86
N ALA A 79 10.18 -5.99 11.45
CA ALA A 79 11.21 -6.99 11.23
C ALA A 79 10.71 -8.07 10.26
N ILE A 80 11.32 -8.20 9.10
CA ILE A 80 11.21 -9.40 8.25
C ILE A 80 11.82 -10.58 9.01
N SER A 81 10.98 -11.58 9.29
CA SER A 81 11.39 -12.91 9.75
C SER A 81 11.27 -13.90 8.60
N TYR A 82 12.27 -14.78 8.46
CA TYR A 82 12.18 -15.94 7.60
C TYR A 82 11.55 -17.09 8.41
N VAL A 83 10.55 -17.74 7.83
CA VAL A 83 9.89 -18.94 8.40
C VAL A 83 10.46 -20.18 7.71
#